data_AF-A0A2D7IIV7-F1
#
_entry.id   AF-A0A2D7IIV7-F1
#
_cell.length_a   1.000
_cell.length_b   1.000
_cell.length_c   1.000
_cell.angle_alpha   90.00
_cell.angle_beta   90.00
_cell.angle_gamma   90.00
#
_symmetry.space_group_name_H-M   'P 1'
#
loop_
_entity.id
_entity.type
_entity.pdbx_description
1 polymer ?
#
loop_
_entity_poly.entity_id
_entity_poly.type
_entity_poly.pdbx_seq_one_letter_code
_entity_poly.pdbx_strand_id
1 'polypeptide(L)'
;MNIKSYYNYYLTLHKNPKCRLLHFIGQCVTIIFLVLVIYYQKYIFLFFTPFIIYPFAWSGHYFFEKNKPAAFTNPLYAKISDWLMFKDVLLGRIKIW
;
A
#
# COMPACT_ATOMS: atom_id res chain seq x y z
N MET A 1 -20.24 1.87 0.03
CA MET A 1 -19.48 2.06 1.29
C MET A 1 -18.77 3.40 1.25
N ASN A 2 -18.75 4.16 2.34
CA ASN A 2 -17.90 5.34 2.46
C ASN A 2 -16.44 4.92 2.71
N ILE A 3 -15.47 5.84 2.57
CA ILE A 3 -14.05 5.51 2.72
C ILE A 3 -13.70 4.95 4.11
N LYS A 4 -14.35 5.44 5.18
CA LYS A 4 -14.11 4.98 6.55
C LYS A 4 -14.50 3.52 6.76
N SER A 5 -15.70 3.13 6.32
CA SER A 5 -16.15 1.73 6.38
C SER A 5 -15.30 0.83 5.50
N TYR A 6 -14.87 1.32 4.34
CA TYR A 6 -13.96 0.59 3.46
C TYR A 6 -12.58 0.41 4.07
N TYR A 7 -12.05 1.43 4.74
CA TYR A 7 -10.77 1.34 5.44
C TYR A 7 -10.82 0.30 6.56
N ASN A 8 -11.90 0.28 7.36
CA ASN A 8 -12.09 -0.76 8.37
C ASN A 8 -12.11 -2.17 7.75
N TYR A 9 -12.84 -2.36 6.65
CA TYR A 9 -12.83 -3.62 5.89
C TYR A 9 -11.42 -3.96 5.36
N TYR A 10 -10.74 -2.98 4.77
CA TYR A 10 -9.39 -3.13 4.24
C TYR A 10 -8.40 -3.63 5.31
N LEU A 11 -8.45 -3.07 6.52
CA LEU A 11 -7.60 -3.53 7.62
C LEU A 11 -7.86 -4.99 8.01
N THR A 12 -9.08 -5.49 7.83
CA THR A 12 -9.39 -6.92 8.08
C THR A 12 -8.71 -7.87 7.11
N LEU A 13 -8.27 -7.37 5.95
CA LEU A 13 -7.51 -8.12 4.94
C LEU A 13 -5.98 -8.08 5.18
N HIS A 14 -5.52 -7.32 6.19
CA HIS A 14 -4.10 -7.09 6.50
C HIS A 14 -3.81 -7.39 7.98
N LYS A 15 -4.25 -8.56 8.47
CA LYS A 15 -4.10 -8.96 9.88
C LYS A 15 -2.68 -9.40 10.22
N ASN A 16 -1.97 -10.00 9.27
CA ASN A 16 -0.60 -10.45 9.42
C ASN A 16 0.36 -9.25 9.43
N PRO A 17 1.19 -9.09 10.48
CA PRO A 17 2.14 -7.99 10.54
C PRO A 17 3.15 -7.96 9.38
N LYS A 18 3.57 -9.13 8.86
CA LYS A 18 4.47 -9.19 7.70
C LYS A 18 3.82 -8.68 6.42
N CYS A 19 2.50 -8.88 6.25
CA CYS A 19 1.76 -8.29 5.13
C CYS A 19 1.76 -6.76 5.24
N ARG A 20 1.42 -6.22 6.41
CA ARG A 20 1.47 -4.75 6.65
C ARG A 20 2.88 -4.19 6.43
N LEU A 21 3.91 -4.89 6.90
CA LEU A 21 5.31 -4.51 6.71
C LEU A 21 5.68 -4.41 5.23
N LEU A 22 5.29 -5.38 4.41
CA LEU A 22 5.55 -5.34 2.98
C LEU A 22 4.84 -4.17 2.30
N HIS A 23 3.58 -3.89 2.65
CA HIS A 23 2.89 -2.68 2.16
C HIS A 23 3.63 -1.40 2.56
N PHE A 24 4.08 -1.32 3.82
CA PHE A 24 4.82 -0.17 4.32
C PHE A 24 6.14 0.04 3.57
N ILE A 25 6.93 -1.02 3.39
CA ILE A 25 8.17 -0.99 2.60
C ILE A 25 7.86 -0.59 1.15
N GLY A 26 6.83 -1.16 0.54
CA GLY A 26 6.42 -0.83 -0.83
C GLY A 26 6.04 0.64 -1.00
N GLN A 27 5.42 1.26 0.01
CA GLN A 27 5.13 2.70 0.01
C GLN A 27 6.41 3.54 0.15
N CYS A 28 7.33 3.16 1.05
CA CYS A 28 8.64 3.83 1.13
C CYS A 28 9.39 3.79 -0.21
N VAL A 29 9.43 2.62 -0.87
CA VAL A 29 10.05 2.46 -2.19
C VAL A 29 9.33 3.31 -3.24
N THR A 30 8.00 3.40 -3.20
CA THR A 30 7.22 4.26 -4.10
C THR A 30 7.56 5.75 -3.92
N ILE A 31 7.74 6.20 -2.67
CA ILE A 31 8.15 7.58 -2.36
C ILE A 31 9.58 7.84 -2.87
N ILE A 32 10.52 6.93 -2.58
CA ILE A 32 11.91 7.05 -3.06
C ILE A 32 11.94 7.11 -4.59
N PHE A 33 11.20 6.23 -5.27
CA PHE A 33 11.08 6.24 -6.72
C PHE A 33 10.55 7.58 -7.23
N LEU A 34 9.48 8.12 -6.63
CA LEU A 34 8.91 9.40 -7.01
C LEU A 34 9.92 10.56 -6.86
N VAL A 35 10.66 10.59 -5.74
CA VAL A 35 11.71 11.58 -5.50
C VAL A 35 12.81 11.49 -6.56
N LEU A 36 13.27 10.29 -6.90
CA LEU A 36 14.30 10.08 -7.93
C LEU A 36 13.80 10.52 -9.32
N VAL A 37 12.54 10.20 -9.67
CA VAL A 37 11.95 10.62 -10.95
C VAL A 37 11.93 12.14 -11.09
N ILE A 38 11.55 12.85 -10.03
CA ILE A 38 11.55 14.31 -10.00
C ILE A 38 12.97 14.87 -10.07
N TYR A 39 13.89 14.33 -9.25
CA TYR A 39 15.28 14.77 -9.18
C TYR A 39 16.01 14.65 -10.53
N TYR A 40 15.84 13.52 -11.22
CA TYR A 40 16.42 13.30 -12.55
C TYR A 40 15.58 13.86 -13.71
N GLN A 41 14.47 14.54 -13.41
CA GLN A 41 13.55 15.14 -14.39
C GLN A 41 13.02 14.15 -15.43
N LYS A 42 12.91 12.86 -15.08
CA LYS A 42 12.45 11.81 -15.99
C LYS A 42 10.94 11.60 -15.86
N TYR A 43 10.17 12.66 -16.09
CA TYR A 43 8.72 12.70 -15.82
C TYR A 43 7.90 11.60 -16.51
N ILE A 44 8.38 11.02 -17.61
CA ILE A 44 7.74 9.86 -18.24
C ILE A 44 7.57 8.68 -17.27
N PHE A 45 8.48 8.55 -16.29
CA PHE A 45 8.40 7.50 -15.29
C PHE A 45 7.35 7.74 -14.20
N LEU A 46 6.77 8.94 -14.10
CA LEU A 46 5.67 9.20 -13.17
C LEU A 46 4.49 8.26 -13.39
N PHE A 47 4.25 7.87 -14.66
CA PHE A 47 3.22 6.90 -15.03
C PHE A 47 3.40 5.54 -14.34
N PHE A 48 4.63 5.12 -14.02
CA PHE A 48 4.91 3.84 -13.38
C PHE A 48 4.76 3.87 -11.85
N THR A 49 4.71 5.05 -11.24
CA THR A 49 4.62 5.24 -9.77
C THR A 49 3.52 4.40 -9.12
N PRO A 50 2.28 4.32 -9.65
CA PRO A 50 1.21 3.54 -9.02
C PRO A 50 1.52 2.04 -8.94
N PHE A 51 2.39 1.52 -9.81
CA PHE A 51 2.68 0.09 -9.96
C PHE A 51 3.83 -0.40 -9.08
N ILE A 52 4.72 0.51 -8.62
CA ILE A 52 5.92 0.18 -7.83
C ILE A 52 5.58 -0.64 -6.57
N ILE A 53 4.44 -0.38 -5.95
CA ILE A 53 4.03 -1.06 -4.73
C ILE A 53 3.55 -2.49 -4.92
N TYR A 54 3.04 -2.86 -6.10
CA TYR A 54 2.36 -4.13 -6.32
C TYR A 54 3.21 -5.37 -6.01
N PRO A 55 4.49 -5.49 -6.39
CA PRO A 55 5.29 -6.65 -6.01
C PRO A 55 5.38 -6.84 -4.48
N PHE A 56 5.41 -5.75 -3.71
CA PHE A 56 5.45 -5.83 -2.25
C PHE A 56 4.08 -6.20 -1.67
N ALA A 57 3.04 -5.45 -2.05
CA ALA A 57 1.69 -5.65 -1.54
C ALA A 57 1.15 -7.05 -1.86
N TRP A 58 1.28 -7.48 -3.11
CA TRP A 58 0.78 -8.79 -3.54
C TRP A 58 1.58 -9.94 -2.94
N SER A 59 2.89 -9.79 -2.72
CA SER A 59 3.67 -10.78 -1.98
C SER A 59 3.17 -10.91 -0.54
N GLY A 60 2.80 -9.78 0.10
CA GLY A 60 2.15 -9.76 1.40
C GLY A 60 0.90 -10.62 1.45
N HIS A 61 0.00 -10.36 0.52
CA HIS A 61 -1.24 -11.10 0.39
C HIS A 61 -1.03 -12.57 0.03
N TYR A 62 -0.12 -12.89 -0.88
CA TYR A 62 0.09 -14.24 -1.38
C TYR A 62 0.74 -15.15 -0.32
N PHE A 63 1.84 -14.70 0.30
CA PHE A 63 2.60 -15.54 1.24
C PHE A 63 2.05 -15.54 2.67
N PHE A 64 1.50 -14.42 3.14
CA PHE A 64 1.15 -14.25 4.56
C PHE A 64 -0.34 -14.23 4.85
N GLU A 65 -1.14 -13.48 4.09
CA GLU A 65 -2.60 -13.41 4.32
C GLU A 65 -3.36 -14.55 3.64
N LYS A 66 -2.85 -15.02 2.50
CA LYS A 66 -3.50 -16.00 1.61
C LYS A 66 -4.93 -15.57 1.21
N ASN A 67 -5.13 -14.28 0.97
CA ASN A 67 -6.41 -13.71 0.55
C ASN A 67 -6.26 -12.94 -0.78
N LYS A 68 -7.40 -12.56 -1.36
CA LYS A 68 -7.43 -11.78 -2.61
C LYS A 68 -7.22 -10.28 -2.28
N PRO A 69 -6.27 -9.59 -2.93
CA PRO A 69 -6.06 -8.15 -2.74
C PRO A 69 -7.33 -7.32 -2.97
N ALA A 70 -7.57 -6.34 -2.09
CA ALA A 70 -8.72 -5.45 -2.15
C ALA A 70 -8.80 -4.63 -3.46
N ALA A 71 -7.65 -4.42 -4.11
CA ALA A 71 -7.52 -3.70 -5.37
C ALA A 71 -8.35 -4.32 -6.51
N PHE A 72 -8.65 -5.63 -6.45
CA PHE A 72 -9.49 -6.30 -7.44
C PHE A 72 -10.98 -5.99 -7.31
N THR A 73 -11.42 -5.42 -6.18
CA THR A 73 -12.83 -5.06 -5.95
C THR A 73 -13.06 -3.57 -6.16
N ASN A 74 -12.19 -2.74 -5.58
CA ASN A 74 -12.26 -1.28 -5.76
C ASN A 74 -10.85 -0.71 -5.71
N PRO A 75 -10.19 -0.52 -6.86
CA PRO A 75 -8.76 -0.16 -6.90
C PRO A 75 -8.49 1.22 -6.30
N LEU A 76 -9.37 2.19 -6.51
CA LEU A 76 -9.21 3.54 -5.97
C LEU A 76 -9.29 3.54 -4.44
N TYR A 77 -10.33 2.91 -3.88
CA TYR A 77 -10.50 2.86 -2.43
C TYR A 77 -9.40 2.01 -1.78
N ALA A 78 -8.98 0.92 -2.42
CA ALA A 78 -7.84 0.12 -1.95
C ALA A 78 -6.56 0.97 -1.89
N LYS A 79 -6.27 1.77 -2.92
CA LYS A 79 -5.08 2.63 -2.94
C LYS A 79 -5.14 3.72 -1.88
N ILE A 80 -6.31 4.35 -1.68
CA ILE A 80 -6.50 5.35 -0.61
C ILE A 80 -6.30 4.70 0.76
N SER A 81 -6.91 3.54 0.99
CA SER A 81 -6.77 2.80 2.25
C SER A 81 -5.34 2.35 2.54
N ASP A 82 -4.59 2.00 1.50
CA ASP A 82 -3.17 1.63 1.63
C ASP A 82 -2.33 2.82 2.14
N TRP A 83 -2.57 4.03 1.60
CA TRP A 83 -1.96 5.26 2.11
C TRP A 83 -2.44 5.62 3.53
N LEU A 84 -3.71 5.37 3.85
CA LEU A 84 -4.23 5.56 5.21
C LEU A 84 -3.54 4.62 6.20
N MET A 85 -3.35 3.35 5.84
CA MET A 85 -2.63 2.36 6.65
C MET A 85 -1.17 2.79 6.84
N PHE A 86 -0.49 3.23 5.77
CA PHE A 86 0.87 3.76 5.85
C PHE A 86 0.98 4.92 6.84
N LYS A 87 0.07 5.90 6.73
CA LYS A 87 0.00 7.04 7.66
C LYS A 87 -0.27 6.60 9.10
N ASP A 88 -1.23 5.69 9.31
CA ASP A 88 -1.59 5.25 10.66
C ASP A 88 -0.45 4.42 11.30
N VAL A 89 0.37 3.71 10.52
CA VAL A 89 1.61 3.11 11.00
C VAL A 89 2.62 4.18 11.42
N LEU A 90 2.85 5.20 10.58
CA LEU A 90 3.78 6.31 10.91
C LEU A 90 3.37 7.04 12.18
N LEU A 91 2.07 7.21 12.40
CA LEU A 91 1.51 7.84 13.61
C LEU A 91 1.44 6.90 14.81
N GLY A 92 1.90 5.65 14.70
CA GLY A 92 1.87 4.66 15.79
C GLY A 92 0.48 4.17 16.16
N ARG A 93 -0.54 4.44 15.33
CA ARG A 93 -1.94 3.99 15.55
C ARG A 93 -2.13 2.52 15.18
N ILE A 94 -1.33 2.02 14.25
CA ILE A 94 -1.29 0.61 13.86
C ILE A 94 0.12 0.09 14.08
N LYS A 95 0.23 -1.05 14.78
CA LYS A 95 1.52 -1.72 14.96
C LYS A 95 1.92 -2.44 13.68
N ILE A 96 3.12 -2.13 13.19
CA ILE A 96 3.65 -2.78 11.99
C ILE A 96 4.10 -4.22 12.26
N TRP A 97 4.65 -4.49 13.45
CA TRP A 97 5.09 -5.80 13.92
C TRP A 97 4.81 -6.00 15.40
#